data_AF-A0A8J9VR55-F1
#
_entry.id   AF-A0A8J9VR55-F1
#
_cell.length_a   1.000
_cell.length_b   1.000
_cell.length_c   1.000
_cell.angle_alpha   90.00
_cell.angle_beta   90.00
_cell.angle_gamma   90.00
#
_symmetry.space_group_name_H-M   'P 1'
#
loop_
_entity.id
_entity.type
_entity.pdbx_description
1 polymer ?
#
loop_
_entity_poly.entity_id
_entity_poly.type
_entity_poly.pdbx_seq_one_letter_code
_entity_poly.pdbx_strand_id
1 'polypeptide(L)'
;MTEATRSAALLRVHSGVRRAVRRAARHLRDCGATLSEEKFTEFEDSVEMSVSVFFSMKDIPNMLQDPANPKHERSLALELAKLCAGCGTRSLQALGFALLRRHRLGLSRAALPRHAARAAALAAKLSTRLARGVLIYPAHCSLAHAHGAVFARASGVAYSMLFNVLGLPATVVPAGMHDGLPLALQIISAPNQDRLCLAVAQELEKCFGGWHPA
;
A
#
# COMPACT_ATOMS: atom_id res chain seq x y z
N MET A 1 3.04 17.02 -2.87
CA MET A 1 1.93 16.04 -2.92
C MET A 1 0.60 16.77 -2.95
N THR A 2 0.05 17.03 -4.14
CA THR A 2 -1.41 16.98 -4.27
C THR A 2 -1.80 15.53 -4.02
N GLU A 3 -2.68 15.33 -3.04
CA GLU A 3 -3.19 14.02 -2.67
C GLU A 3 -3.71 13.32 -3.95
N ALA A 4 -3.60 11.99 -4.02
CA ALA A 4 -4.41 11.20 -4.95
C ALA A 4 -5.90 11.23 -4.52
N THR A 5 -6.41 12.39 -4.10
CA THR A 5 -7.73 12.62 -3.50
C THR A 5 -8.87 12.56 -4.50
N ARG A 6 -8.58 12.54 -5.80
CA ARG A 6 -9.63 12.43 -6.82
C ARG A 6 -10.08 10.98 -7.04
N SER A 7 -9.32 10.00 -6.57
CA SER A 7 -9.84 8.64 -6.48
C SER A 7 -10.87 8.57 -5.37
N ALA A 8 -12.13 8.28 -5.70
CA ALA A 8 -13.18 8.05 -4.71
C ALA A 8 -12.83 6.92 -3.73
N ALA A 9 -11.89 6.04 -4.10
CA ALA A 9 -11.43 4.94 -3.26
C ALA A 9 -10.34 5.34 -2.27
N LEU A 10 -9.56 6.41 -2.49
CA LEU A 10 -8.44 6.77 -1.63
C LEU A 10 -8.87 7.65 -0.46
N LEU A 11 -8.52 7.20 0.73
CA LEU A 11 -8.76 7.96 1.95
C LEU A 11 -7.83 9.16 2.05
N ARG A 12 -8.35 10.26 2.63
CA ARG A 12 -7.56 11.45 2.88
C ARG A 12 -6.37 11.14 3.79
N VAL A 13 -5.19 11.64 3.40
CA VAL A 13 -3.96 11.42 4.17
C VAL A 13 -4.03 12.20 5.49
N HIS A 14 -3.68 11.54 6.58
CA HIS A 14 -3.67 12.11 7.91
C HIS A 14 -2.68 13.29 8.00
N SER A 15 -3.02 14.31 8.78
CA SER A 15 -2.23 15.55 8.85
C SER A 15 -0.80 15.31 9.36
N GLY A 16 -0.62 14.40 10.31
CA GLY A 16 0.68 13.97 10.83
C GLY A 16 1.57 13.35 9.75
N VAL A 17 1.00 12.50 8.89
CA VAL A 17 1.72 11.88 7.77
C VAL A 17 2.17 12.95 6.77
N ARG A 18 1.30 13.90 6.40
CA ARG A 18 1.68 15.02 5.51
C ARG A 18 2.79 15.89 6.10
N ARG A 19 2.75 16.15 7.41
CA ARG A 19 3.82 16.89 8.12
C ARG A 19 5.13 16.10 8.09
N ALA A 20 5.07 14.79 8.30
CA ALA A 20 6.23 13.91 8.24
C ALA A 20 6.90 13.92 6.85
N VAL A 21 6.13 13.79 5.75
CA VAL A 21 6.67 13.89 4.38
C VAL A 21 7.40 15.22 4.17
N ARG A 22 6.80 16.34 4.58
CA ARG A 22 7.41 17.67 4.44
C ARG A 22 8.67 17.83 5.29
N ARG A 23 8.70 17.25 6.49
CA ARG A 23 9.88 17.25 7.36
C ARG A 23 11.01 16.42 6.75
N ALA A 24 10.72 15.22 6.25
CA ALA A 24 11.69 14.37 5.56
C ALA A 24 12.29 15.07 4.34
N ALA A 25 11.46 15.69 3.50
CA ALA A 25 11.92 16.45 2.34
C ALA A 25 12.84 17.62 2.74
N ARG A 26 12.46 18.42 3.76
CA ARG A 26 13.33 19.50 4.24
C ARG A 26 14.66 18.98 4.78
N HIS A 27 14.65 17.93 5.59
CA HIS A 27 15.87 17.32 6.12
C HIS A 27 16.82 16.90 5.00
N LEU A 28 16.33 16.16 4.01
CA LEU A 28 17.16 15.72 2.88
C LEU A 28 17.71 16.89 2.07
N ARG A 29 16.94 17.96 1.91
CA ARG A 29 17.42 19.20 1.27
C ARG A 29 18.55 19.85 2.08
N ASP A 30 18.41 19.90 3.39
CA ASP A 30 19.43 20.46 4.28
C ASP A 30 20.70 19.58 4.29
N CYS A 31 20.57 18.28 3.96
CA CYS A 31 21.68 17.36 3.65
C CYS A 31 22.23 17.48 2.21
N GLY A 32 21.73 18.43 1.39
CA GLY A 32 22.22 18.68 0.04
C GLY A 32 21.43 18.03 -1.11
N ALA A 33 20.29 17.39 -0.83
CA ALA A 33 19.43 16.85 -1.89
C ALA A 33 18.62 17.96 -2.61
N THR A 34 18.39 17.78 -3.90
CA THR A 34 17.47 18.65 -4.67
C THR A 34 16.05 18.15 -4.53
N LEU A 35 15.12 19.03 -4.13
CA LEU A 35 13.70 18.71 -4.08
C LEU A 35 13.05 18.92 -5.44
N SER A 36 12.28 17.93 -5.89
CA SER A 36 11.38 18.03 -7.03
C SER A 36 9.94 17.98 -6.55
N GLU A 37 9.12 18.94 -6.98
CA GLU A 37 7.67 18.96 -6.68
C GLU A 37 6.82 18.37 -7.81
N GLU A 38 7.40 17.47 -8.60
CA GLU A 38 6.69 16.81 -9.69
C GLU A 38 5.43 16.11 -9.21
N LYS A 39 4.37 16.24 -10.03
CA LYS A 39 3.07 15.63 -9.79
C LYS A 39 2.90 14.41 -10.68
N PHE A 40 2.57 13.28 -10.06
CA PHE A 40 2.20 12.05 -10.75
C PHE A 40 0.68 11.90 -10.70
N THR A 41 0.00 12.40 -11.72
CA THR A 41 -1.48 12.27 -11.84
C THR A 41 -1.88 10.81 -11.97
N GLU A 42 -0.99 9.94 -12.44
CA GLU A 42 -1.20 8.50 -12.56
C GLU A 42 -1.48 7.81 -11.22
N PHE A 43 -1.08 8.43 -10.09
CA PHE A 43 -1.39 7.89 -8.76
C PHE A 43 -2.88 7.99 -8.40
N GLU A 44 -3.68 8.78 -9.12
CA GLU A 44 -5.14 8.80 -8.96
C GLU A 44 -5.78 7.46 -9.35
N ASP A 45 -5.19 6.70 -10.28
CA ASP A 45 -5.69 5.38 -10.69
C ASP A 45 -5.01 4.22 -9.91
N SER A 46 -4.26 4.53 -8.85
CA SER A 46 -3.40 3.55 -8.17
C SER A 46 -4.16 2.39 -7.55
N VAL A 47 -5.37 2.61 -7.02
CA VAL A 47 -6.20 1.55 -6.42
C VAL A 47 -6.63 0.56 -7.50
N GLU A 48 -7.23 1.06 -8.58
CA GLU A 48 -7.76 0.25 -9.68
C GLU A 48 -6.64 -0.51 -10.39
N MET A 49 -5.50 0.15 -10.60
CA MET A 49 -4.29 -0.50 -11.14
C MET A 49 -3.81 -1.62 -10.22
N SER A 50 -3.63 -1.32 -8.94
CA SER A 50 -3.08 -2.29 -7.97
C SER A 50 -3.97 -3.50 -7.82
N VAL A 51 -5.28 -3.28 -7.64
CA VAL A 51 -6.25 -4.35 -7.44
C VAL A 51 -6.41 -5.17 -8.73
N SER A 52 -6.43 -4.54 -9.91
CA SER A 52 -6.55 -5.27 -11.18
C SER A 52 -5.36 -6.21 -11.41
N VAL A 53 -4.13 -5.70 -11.22
CA VAL A 53 -2.93 -6.53 -11.38
C VAL A 53 -2.88 -7.63 -10.31
N PHE A 54 -3.19 -7.31 -9.06
CA PHE A 54 -3.25 -8.30 -7.97
C PHE A 54 -4.20 -9.46 -8.29
N PHE A 55 -5.43 -9.19 -8.73
CA PHE A 55 -6.42 -10.23 -9.08
C PHE A 55 -6.18 -10.90 -10.43
N SER A 56 -5.13 -10.49 -11.16
CA SER A 56 -4.64 -11.18 -12.36
C SER A 56 -3.55 -12.20 -12.06
N MET A 57 -2.96 -12.17 -10.85
CA MET A 57 -1.96 -13.14 -10.44
C MET A 57 -2.53 -14.56 -10.45
N LYS A 58 -1.68 -15.51 -10.83
CA LYS A 58 -1.97 -16.94 -10.66
C LYS A 58 -1.78 -17.31 -9.19
N ASP A 59 -2.41 -18.41 -8.78
CA ASP A 59 -2.14 -19.04 -7.47
C ASP A 59 -2.45 -18.17 -6.24
N ILE A 60 -3.42 -17.25 -6.36
CA ILE A 60 -3.96 -16.51 -5.21
C ILE A 60 -4.54 -17.52 -4.19
N PRO A 61 -4.01 -17.58 -2.95
CA PRO A 61 -4.41 -18.57 -1.96
C PRO A 61 -5.93 -18.62 -1.75
N ASN A 62 -6.46 -19.84 -1.65
CA ASN A 62 -7.87 -20.04 -1.37
C ASN A 62 -8.15 -19.99 0.13
N MET A 63 -8.70 -18.87 0.59
CA MET A 63 -9.03 -18.64 2.00
C MET A 63 -10.08 -19.61 2.57
N LEU A 64 -10.79 -20.36 1.72
CA LEU A 64 -11.79 -21.37 2.11
C LEU A 64 -11.25 -22.80 2.11
N GLN A 65 -10.02 -23.01 1.63
CA GLN A 65 -9.39 -24.33 1.58
C GLN A 65 -9.14 -24.87 2.99
N ASP A 66 -9.51 -26.13 3.22
CA ASP A 66 -9.28 -26.77 4.51
C ASP A 66 -7.78 -27.09 4.69
N PRO A 67 -7.12 -26.60 5.77
CA PRO A 67 -5.71 -26.90 6.01
C PRO A 67 -5.44 -28.39 6.21
N ALA A 68 -6.40 -29.14 6.77
CA ALA A 68 -6.27 -30.58 7.01
C ALA A 68 -6.57 -31.41 5.76
N ASN A 69 -7.30 -30.84 4.79
CA ASN A 69 -7.59 -31.49 3.52
C ASN A 69 -7.58 -30.45 2.37
N PRO A 70 -6.42 -30.23 1.74
CA PRO A 70 -6.27 -29.23 0.67
C PRO A 70 -7.16 -29.47 -0.57
N LYS A 71 -7.70 -30.69 -0.75
CA LYS A 71 -8.65 -30.99 -1.84
C LYS A 71 -10.09 -30.61 -1.50
N HIS A 72 -10.36 -30.25 -0.25
CA HIS A 72 -11.69 -29.87 0.22
C HIS A 72 -11.78 -28.36 0.45
N GLU A 73 -12.78 -27.74 -0.17
CA GLU A 73 -13.09 -26.33 0.02
C GLU A 73 -14.36 -26.19 0.86
N ARG A 74 -14.32 -25.36 1.90
CA ARG A 74 -15.51 -25.08 2.70
C ARG A 74 -16.45 -24.12 1.96
N SER A 75 -17.75 -24.29 2.18
CA SER A 75 -18.75 -23.39 1.60
C SER A 75 -18.68 -22.00 2.23
N LEU A 76 -18.51 -20.97 1.39
CA LEU A 76 -18.53 -19.56 1.80
C LEU A 76 -19.83 -19.21 2.55
N ALA A 77 -20.98 -19.68 2.06
CA ALA A 77 -22.27 -19.38 2.66
C ALA A 77 -22.41 -19.97 4.07
N LEU A 78 -21.91 -21.20 4.27
CA LEU A 78 -21.91 -21.84 5.58
C LEU A 78 -20.97 -21.13 6.55
N GLU A 79 -19.77 -20.72 6.11
CA GLU A 79 -18.85 -19.99 6.99
C GLU A 79 -19.36 -18.58 7.34
N LEU A 80 -20.06 -17.90 6.42
CA LEU A 80 -20.76 -16.64 6.72
C LEU A 80 -21.89 -16.86 7.74
N ALA A 81 -22.70 -17.92 7.58
CA ALA A 81 -23.74 -18.27 8.54
C ALA A 81 -23.17 -18.61 9.92
N LYS A 82 -22.07 -19.38 9.98
CA LYS A 82 -21.35 -19.69 11.22
C LYS A 82 -20.82 -18.43 11.90
N LEU A 83 -20.32 -17.46 11.13
CA LEU A 83 -19.86 -16.19 11.68
C LEU A 83 -21.00 -15.44 12.37
N CYS A 84 -22.18 -15.37 11.76
CA CYS A 84 -23.38 -14.77 12.38
C CYS A 84 -23.82 -15.50 13.66
N ALA A 85 -23.59 -16.82 13.72
CA ALA A 85 -23.88 -17.65 14.90
C ALA A 85 -22.76 -17.67 15.96
N GLY A 86 -21.64 -16.94 15.76
CA GLY A 86 -20.50 -16.93 16.69
C GLY A 86 -19.58 -18.16 16.62
N CYS A 87 -19.84 -19.10 15.70
CA CYS A 87 -19.08 -20.34 15.52
C CYS A 87 -18.19 -20.31 14.27
N GLY A 88 -17.82 -19.11 13.80
CA GLY A 88 -17.03 -18.93 12.59
C GLY A 88 -15.64 -19.55 12.71
N THR A 89 -15.23 -20.36 11.73
CA THR A 89 -13.87 -20.96 11.71
C THR A 89 -12.87 -20.13 10.92
N ARG A 90 -13.34 -19.06 10.28
CA ARG A 90 -12.55 -18.13 9.47
C ARG A 90 -12.73 -16.71 9.96
N SER A 91 -11.69 -15.92 9.80
CA SER A 91 -11.75 -14.50 10.07
C SER A 91 -12.70 -13.81 9.08
N LEU A 92 -13.37 -12.75 9.52
CA LEU A 92 -14.25 -11.95 8.65
C LEU A 92 -13.48 -11.44 7.42
N GLN A 93 -12.19 -11.13 7.56
CA GLN A 93 -11.29 -10.69 6.49
C GLN A 93 -11.09 -11.79 5.43
N ALA A 94 -10.89 -13.04 5.86
CA ALA A 94 -10.75 -14.18 4.95
C ALA A 94 -12.03 -14.42 4.14
N LEU A 95 -13.20 -14.31 4.79
CA LEU A 95 -14.49 -14.44 4.12
C LEU A 95 -14.78 -13.26 3.18
N GLY A 96 -14.45 -12.04 3.59
CA GLY A 96 -14.54 -10.84 2.74
C GLY A 96 -13.65 -10.94 1.50
N PHE A 97 -12.42 -11.44 1.66
CA PHE A 97 -11.52 -11.69 0.53
C PHE A 97 -12.05 -12.79 -0.40
N ALA A 98 -12.57 -13.90 0.16
CA ALA A 98 -13.18 -14.97 -0.63
C ALA A 98 -14.39 -14.47 -1.45
N LEU A 99 -15.23 -13.62 -0.85
CA LEU A 99 -16.35 -12.96 -1.52
C LEU A 99 -15.87 -12.05 -2.65
N LEU A 100 -14.88 -11.19 -2.37
CA LEU A 100 -14.29 -10.28 -3.36
C LEU A 100 -13.70 -11.06 -4.54
N ARG A 101 -12.98 -12.16 -4.27
CA ARG A 101 -12.40 -13.03 -5.30
C ARG A 101 -13.47 -13.72 -6.14
N ARG A 102 -14.56 -14.21 -5.53
CA ARG A 102 -15.66 -14.92 -6.20
C ARG A 102 -16.50 -13.99 -7.07
N HIS A 103 -16.88 -12.83 -6.54
CA HIS A 103 -17.80 -11.91 -7.22
C HIS A 103 -17.11 -10.80 -7.99
N ARG A 104 -15.77 -10.67 -7.89
CA ARG A 104 -14.97 -9.67 -8.60
C ARG A 104 -15.58 -8.28 -8.51
N LEU A 105 -16.05 -7.90 -7.32
CA LEU A 105 -16.86 -6.70 -7.03
C LEU A 105 -16.25 -5.42 -7.64
N GLY A 106 -16.61 -5.10 -8.89
CA GLY A 106 -16.09 -3.94 -9.64
C GLY A 106 -14.82 -4.16 -10.48
N LEU A 107 -14.24 -5.36 -10.52
CA LEU A 107 -13.03 -5.68 -11.28
C LEU A 107 -13.37 -6.21 -12.68
N SER A 108 -13.40 -5.30 -13.66
CA SER A 108 -13.60 -5.67 -15.06
C SER A 108 -12.36 -6.38 -15.63
N ARG A 109 -12.52 -7.64 -16.05
CA ARG A 109 -11.48 -8.38 -16.79
C ARG A 109 -11.08 -7.68 -18.09
N ALA A 110 -12.02 -6.99 -18.73
CA ALA A 110 -11.75 -6.23 -19.95
C ALA A 110 -10.85 -5.00 -19.68
N ALA A 111 -10.87 -4.46 -18.46
CA ALA A 111 -10.01 -3.34 -18.08
C ALA A 111 -8.58 -3.79 -17.69
N LEU A 112 -8.34 -5.09 -17.50
CA LEU A 112 -7.05 -5.60 -17.03
C LEU A 112 -5.87 -5.21 -17.95
N PRO A 113 -5.92 -5.41 -19.28
CA PRO A 113 -4.81 -5.02 -20.16
C PRO A 113 -4.51 -3.52 -20.08
N ARG A 114 -5.56 -2.69 -19.94
CA ARG A 114 -5.42 -1.23 -19.78
C ARG A 114 -4.72 -0.88 -18.47
N HIS A 115 -5.10 -1.50 -17.35
CA HIS A 115 -4.46 -1.24 -16.06
C HIS A 115 -3.02 -1.76 -16.02
N ALA A 116 -2.75 -2.92 -16.63
CA ALA A 116 -1.39 -3.45 -16.76
C ALA A 116 -0.49 -2.54 -17.59
N ALA A 117 -0.97 -2.04 -18.74
CA ALA A 117 -0.23 -1.09 -19.57
C ALA A 117 0.05 0.23 -18.83
N ARG A 118 -0.92 0.75 -18.07
CA ARG A 118 -0.73 1.93 -17.22
C ARG A 118 0.31 1.70 -16.12
N ALA A 119 0.29 0.53 -15.48
CA ALA A 119 1.29 0.15 -14.48
C ALA A 119 2.69 0.09 -15.10
N ALA A 120 2.86 -0.55 -16.26
CA ALA A 120 4.14 -0.60 -16.95
C ALA A 120 4.65 0.80 -17.35
N ALA A 121 3.77 1.66 -17.86
CA ALA A 121 4.12 3.04 -18.22
C ALA A 121 4.55 3.87 -16.99
N LEU A 122 3.82 3.74 -15.87
CA LEU A 122 4.16 4.41 -14.62
C LEU A 122 5.48 3.90 -14.04
N ALA A 123 5.71 2.58 -14.08
CA ALA A 123 6.96 1.97 -13.64
C ALA A 123 8.16 2.50 -14.45
N ALA A 124 8.03 2.58 -15.78
CA ALA A 124 9.06 3.14 -16.65
C ALA A 124 9.31 4.64 -16.36
N LYS A 125 8.24 5.43 -16.21
CA LYS A 125 8.34 6.86 -15.85
C LYS A 125 9.07 7.05 -14.53
N LEU A 126 8.67 6.33 -13.47
CA LEU A 126 9.30 6.42 -12.16
C LEU A 126 10.74 5.91 -12.18
N SER A 127 11.03 4.82 -12.90
CA SER A 127 12.40 4.30 -13.03
C SER A 127 13.35 5.34 -13.61
N THR A 128 12.92 6.05 -14.68
CA THR A 128 13.70 7.12 -15.28
C THR A 128 13.84 8.31 -14.35
N ARG A 129 12.75 8.75 -13.68
CA ARG A 129 12.78 9.93 -12.80
C ARG A 129 13.57 9.70 -11.51
N LEU A 130 13.57 8.48 -11.00
CA LEU A 130 14.25 8.08 -9.77
C LEU A 130 15.64 7.49 -10.01
N ALA A 131 16.16 7.53 -11.25
CA ALA A 131 17.47 6.95 -11.59
C ALA A 131 18.61 7.47 -10.70
N ARG A 132 18.48 8.69 -10.16
CA ARG A 132 19.45 9.32 -9.23
C ARG A 132 18.78 9.91 -7.99
N GLY A 133 17.62 9.39 -7.61
CA GLY A 133 16.85 9.95 -6.52
C GLY A 133 15.86 8.96 -5.92
N VAL A 134 15.06 9.47 -4.99
CA VAL A 134 14.02 8.68 -4.32
C VAL A 134 12.72 9.47 -4.26
N LEU A 135 11.61 8.74 -4.22
CA LEU A 135 10.31 9.27 -3.89
C LEU A 135 10.02 9.01 -2.41
N ILE A 136 9.76 10.08 -1.65
CA ILE A 136 9.24 9.99 -0.28
C ILE A 136 7.71 9.95 -0.35
N TYR A 137 7.13 8.87 0.14
CA TYR A 137 5.69 8.62 0.04
C TYR A 137 5.11 8.08 1.36
N PRO A 138 3.83 8.32 1.69
CA PRO A 138 3.21 7.74 2.88
C PRO A 138 3.23 6.22 2.87
N ALA A 139 3.62 5.57 3.97
CA ALA A 139 3.47 4.10 4.08
C ALA A 139 1.99 3.69 4.21
N HIS A 140 1.18 4.56 4.81
CA HIS A 140 -0.27 4.42 4.92
C HIS A 140 -0.93 5.82 4.96
N CYS A 141 -2.22 5.91 4.62
CA CYS A 141 -2.97 7.17 4.67
C CYS A 141 -3.27 7.66 6.10
N SER A 142 -3.08 6.84 7.13
CA SER A 142 -3.44 7.17 8.52
C SER A 142 -2.59 6.41 9.54
N LEU A 143 -2.83 6.72 10.81
CA LEU A 143 -2.39 5.94 11.97
C LEU A 143 -3.05 4.56 12.00
N ALA A 144 -2.57 3.73 12.92
CA ALA A 144 -3.21 2.45 13.26
C ALA A 144 -4.71 2.66 13.55
N HIS A 145 -5.52 1.79 12.99
CA HIS A 145 -6.97 1.81 13.17
C HIS A 145 -7.37 1.00 14.38
N ALA A 146 -8.52 1.33 14.97
CA ALA A 146 -9.15 0.48 15.97
C ALA A 146 -9.47 -0.91 15.40
N HIS A 147 -9.46 -1.92 16.26
CA HIS A 147 -9.86 -3.27 15.89
C HIS A 147 -11.27 -3.28 15.26
N GLY A 148 -11.46 -4.08 14.20
CA GLY A 148 -12.72 -4.17 13.46
C GLY A 148 -12.91 -3.11 12.36
N ALA A 149 -12.15 -2.00 12.36
CA ALA A 149 -12.33 -0.92 11.37
C ALA A 149 -11.66 -1.17 10.00
N VAL A 150 -11.06 -2.35 9.79
CA VAL A 150 -10.22 -2.66 8.61
C VAL A 150 -10.95 -2.48 7.28
N PHE A 151 -12.23 -2.85 7.20
CA PHE A 151 -12.99 -2.77 5.94
C PHE A 151 -13.27 -1.33 5.52
N ALA A 152 -13.55 -0.43 6.48
CA ALA A 152 -13.71 0.99 6.22
C ALA A 152 -12.39 1.67 5.80
N ARG A 153 -11.26 0.98 5.97
CA ARG A 153 -9.91 1.50 5.73
C ARG A 153 -9.10 0.69 4.72
N ALA A 154 -9.73 -0.28 4.06
CA ALA A 154 -9.04 -1.27 3.24
C ALA A 154 -8.26 -0.66 2.08
N SER A 155 -8.73 0.45 1.51
CA SER A 155 -8.04 1.14 0.40
C SER A 155 -6.68 1.72 0.78
N GLY A 156 -6.38 1.86 2.07
CA GLY A 156 -5.06 2.24 2.55
C GLY A 156 -3.95 1.26 2.13
N VAL A 157 -4.29 0.00 1.83
CA VAL A 157 -3.36 -1.00 1.27
C VAL A 157 -2.78 -0.57 -0.08
N ALA A 158 -3.47 0.28 -0.84
CA ALA A 158 -3.00 0.72 -2.16
C ALA A 158 -1.71 1.55 -2.08
N TYR A 159 -1.43 2.19 -0.94
CA TYR A 159 -0.21 2.97 -0.74
C TYR A 159 1.05 2.10 -0.86
N SER A 160 1.02 0.86 -0.36
CA SER A 160 2.13 -0.08 -0.48
C SER A 160 1.98 -1.00 -1.69
N MET A 161 0.76 -1.47 -1.96
CA MET A 161 0.49 -2.41 -3.06
C MET A 161 0.88 -1.85 -4.43
N LEU A 162 0.75 -0.54 -4.64
CA LEU A 162 1.16 0.11 -5.88
C LEU A 162 2.62 -0.21 -6.23
N PHE A 163 3.55 -0.04 -5.29
CA PHE A 163 4.98 -0.22 -5.57
C PHE A 163 5.36 -1.68 -5.78
N ASN A 164 4.62 -2.62 -5.17
CA ASN A 164 4.74 -4.05 -5.49
C ASN A 164 4.35 -4.32 -6.96
N VAL A 165 3.24 -3.72 -7.41
CA VAL A 165 2.76 -3.87 -8.81
C VAL A 165 3.70 -3.22 -9.82
N LEU A 166 4.33 -2.10 -9.45
CA LEU A 166 5.31 -1.42 -10.30
C LEU A 166 6.70 -2.09 -10.28
N GLY A 167 6.94 -3.03 -9.36
CA GLY A 167 8.25 -3.69 -9.20
C GLY A 167 9.35 -2.74 -8.72
N LEU A 168 9.00 -1.72 -7.94
CA LEU A 168 9.96 -0.71 -7.45
C LEU A 168 10.40 -1.05 -6.01
N PRO A 169 11.69 -0.94 -5.68
CA PRO A 169 12.17 -1.10 -4.31
C PRO A 169 11.54 -0.06 -3.38
N ALA A 170 11.09 -0.51 -2.21
CA ALA A 170 10.52 0.35 -1.18
C ALA A 170 11.07 -0.01 0.20
N THR A 171 11.53 0.97 0.97
CA THR A 171 11.95 0.81 2.37
C THR A 171 11.08 1.68 3.26
N VAL A 172 10.58 1.14 4.37
CA VAL A 172 9.74 1.88 5.32
C VAL A 172 10.58 2.35 6.50
N VAL A 173 10.43 3.62 6.87
CA VAL A 173 11.12 4.25 8.01
C VAL A 173 10.11 4.80 9.03
N PRO A 174 10.34 4.64 10.35
CA PRO A 174 9.59 5.34 11.37
C PRO A 174 9.70 6.86 11.20
N ALA A 175 8.57 7.55 11.31
CA ALA A 175 8.47 8.98 11.05
C ALA A 175 7.92 9.76 12.26
N GLY A 176 8.21 9.26 13.45
CA GLY A 176 7.76 9.79 14.74
C GLY A 176 6.40 9.24 15.19
N MET A 177 5.83 9.91 16.19
CA MET A 177 4.57 9.52 16.84
C MET A 177 3.50 10.61 16.65
N HIS A 178 2.24 10.22 16.66
CA HIS A 178 1.10 11.13 16.77
C HIS A 178 0.01 10.46 17.60
N ASP A 179 -0.46 11.15 18.64
CA ASP A 179 -1.45 10.64 19.59
C ASP A 179 -1.11 9.24 20.14
N GLY A 180 0.17 9.03 20.47
CA GLY A 180 0.68 7.74 20.98
C GLY A 180 0.80 6.63 19.93
N LEU A 181 0.53 6.91 18.64
CA LEU A 181 0.62 5.93 17.55
C LEU A 181 1.77 6.24 16.59
N PRO A 182 2.45 5.21 16.06
CA PRO A 182 3.56 5.40 15.13
C PRO A 182 3.10 5.92 13.77
N LEU A 183 3.90 6.80 13.20
CA LEU A 183 3.85 7.23 11.81
C LEU A 183 4.98 6.54 11.03
N ALA A 184 4.75 6.28 9.75
CA ALA A 184 5.76 5.72 8.87
C ALA A 184 5.69 6.34 7.47
N LEU A 185 6.86 6.47 6.86
CA LEU A 185 7.04 6.85 5.46
C LEU A 185 7.72 5.70 4.72
N GLN A 186 7.48 5.62 3.42
CA GLN A 186 8.22 4.75 2.51
C GLN A 186 9.10 5.58 1.59
N ILE A 187 10.30 5.07 1.36
CA ILE A 187 11.29 5.56 0.41
C ILE A 187 11.26 4.61 -0.78
N ILE A 188 10.99 5.14 -1.97
CA ILE A 188 10.92 4.36 -3.21
C ILE A 188 12.06 4.79 -4.13
N SER A 189 12.78 3.84 -4.72
CA SER A 189 13.85 4.11 -5.68
C SER A 189 13.54 3.54 -7.06
N ALA A 190 14.42 3.81 -8.02
CA ALA A 190 14.46 3.06 -9.27
C ALA A 190 14.81 1.57 -9.03
N PRO A 191 14.53 0.68 -9.99
CA PRO A 191 14.88 -0.74 -9.91
C PRO A 191 16.37 -0.96 -9.59
N ASN A 192 16.66 -1.93 -8.74
CA ASN A 192 18.01 -2.33 -8.30
C ASN A 192 18.78 -1.21 -7.56
N GLN A 193 18.09 -0.20 -7.01
CA GLN A 193 18.68 0.87 -6.21
C GLN A 193 18.34 0.74 -4.71
N ASP A 194 18.13 -0.48 -4.23
CA ASP A 194 17.81 -0.79 -2.82
C ASP A 194 18.81 -0.16 -1.84
N ARG A 195 20.10 -0.12 -2.22
CA ARG A 195 21.15 0.53 -1.43
C ARG A 195 20.88 2.03 -1.21
N LEU A 196 20.32 2.72 -2.21
CA LEU A 196 19.92 4.12 -2.10
C LEU A 196 18.72 4.28 -1.18
N CYS A 197 17.70 3.41 -1.32
CA CYS A 197 16.56 3.38 -0.40
C CYS A 197 16.99 3.23 1.05
N LEU A 198 17.88 2.28 1.34
CA LEU A 198 18.40 2.03 2.69
C LEU A 198 19.25 3.19 3.21
N ALA A 199 20.12 3.77 2.38
CA ALA A 199 20.94 4.92 2.78
C ALA A 199 20.09 6.14 3.14
N VAL A 200 19.03 6.42 2.35
CA VAL A 200 18.09 7.51 2.67
C VAL A 200 17.27 7.17 3.92
N ALA A 201 16.84 5.92 4.08
CA ALA A 201 16.11 5.50 5.28
C ALA A 201 16.96 5.72 6.55
N GLN A 202 18.23 5.30 6.55
CA GLN A 202 19.17 5.54 7.66
C GLN A 202 19.35 7.04 7.96
N GLU A 203 19.41 7.88 6.93
CA GLU A 203 19.51 9.32 7.13
C GLU A 203 18.23 9.92 7.73
N LEU A 204 17.06 9.43 7.28
CA LEU A 204 15.77 9.85 7.84
C LEU A 204 15.56 9.36 9.27
N GLU A 205 16.12 8.21 9.67
CA GLU A 205 16.09 7.79 11.07
C GLU A 205 16.77 8.80 11.99
N LYS A 206 17.88 9.42 11.57
CA LYS A 206 18.51 10.52 12.33
C LYS A 206 17.59 11.72 12.46
N CYS A 207 16.83 12.04 11.41
CA CYS A 207 15.85 13.12 11.43
C CYS A 207 14.71 12.85 12.42
N PHE A 208 14.19 11.62 12.46
CA PHE A 208 13.00 11.27 13.24
C PHE A 208 13.30 10.67 14.62
N GLY A 209 14.57 10.38 14.93
CA GLY A 209 14.99 9.73 16.17
C GLY A 209 14.88 8.19 16.14
N GLY A 210 14.67 7.59 14.96
CA GLY A 210 14.58 6.15 14.80
C GLY A 210 13.37 5.49 15.49
N TRP A 211 13.47 4.18 15.67
CA TRP A 211 12.46 3.39 16.38
C TRP A 211 12.58 3.55 17.91
N HIS A 212 11.44 3.67 18.57
CA HIS A 212 11.34 3.70 20.02
C HIS A 212 10.53 2.47 20.48
N PRO A 213 11.05 1.66 21.42
CA PRO A 213 10.26 0.62 22.07
C PRO A 213 9.05 1.21 22.78
N ALA A 214 7.95 0.46 22.79
CA ALA A 214 6.76 0.79 23.58
C ALA A 214 6.94 0.35 25.04
#